data_AF-A0A7S2HE77-F1
#
_entry.id   AF-A0A7S2HE77-F1
#
_cell.length_a   1.000
_cell.length_b   1.000
_cell.length_c   1.000
_cell.angle_alpha   90.00
_cell.angle_beta   90.00
_cell.angle_gamma   90.00
#
_symmetry.space_group_name_H-M   'P 1'
#
loop_
_entity.id
_entity.type
_entity.pdbx_description
1 polymer ?
#
loop_
_entity_poly.entity_id
_entity_poly.type
_entity_poly.pdbx_seq_one_letter_code
_entity_poly.pdbx_strand_id
1 'polypeptide(L)'
;MQTNALVFLEEEKLETATDMLQGGLLLAQEMEEVGMEARFTGNLAIAYAMRADYGRAIEYALDAVRRSTERVDRHFEAVSRVNLAFALRLSGNYAGASTELMHATNVAESLGYAHVLSAALRQRGLMGTWQ
;
A
#
# COMPACT_ATOMS: atom_id res chain seq x y z
N MET A 1 -21.80 -9.54 -23.08
CA MET A 1 -21.01 -10.79 -22.99
C MET A 1 -19.55 -10.65 -23.46
N GLN A 2 -18.95 -9.45 -23.47
CA GLN A 2 -17.53 -9.27 -23.87
C GLN A 2 -16.56 -9.05 -22.69
N THR A 3 -17.03 -9.10 -21.44
CA THR A 3 -16.21 -8.78 -20.25
C THR A 3 -15.47 -9.97 -19.63
N ASN A 4 -15.92 -11.22 -19.82
CA ASN A 4 -15.38 -12.36 -19.08
C ASN A 4 -13.92 -12.69 -19.42
N ALA A 5 -13.52 -12.56 -20.69
CA ALA A 5 -12.15 -12.89 -21.10
C ALA A 5 -11.12 -11.86 -20.61
N LEU A 6 -11.49 -10.57 -20.55
CA LEU A 6 -10.61 -9.52 -20.03
C LEU A 6 -10.43 -9.65 -18.51
N VAL A 7 -11.53 -9.87 -17.79
CA VAL A 7 -11.51 -10.07 -16.33
C VAL A 7 -10.70 -11.29 -15.95
N PHE A 8 -10.86 -12.41 -16.67
CA PHE A 8 -10.08 -13.63 -16.42
C PHE A 8 -8.56 -13.41 -16.61
N LEU A 9 -8.16 -12.70 -17.66
CA LEU A 9 -6.76 -12.36 -17.89
C LEU A 9 -6.19 -11.36 -16.87
N GLU A 10 -7.02 -10.49 -16.30
CA GLU A 10 -6.63 -9.58 -15.23
C GLU A 10 -6.44 -10.31 -13.91
N GLU A 11 -7.33 -11.23 -13.56
CA GLU A 11 -7.21 -12.08 -12.37
C GLU A 11 -5.93 -12.93 -12.42
N GLU A 12 -5.67 -13.61 -13.54
CA GLU A 12 -4.47 -14.44 -13.72
C GLU A 12 -3.16 -13.61 -13.58
N LYS A 13 -3.15 -12.39 -14.11
CA LYS A 13 -2.01 -11.47 -13.98
C LYS A 13 -1.81 -11.00 -12.55
N LEU A 14 -2.90 -10.72 -11.83
CA LEU A 14 -2.83 -10.29 -10.44
C LEU A 14 -2.36 -11.42 -9.52
N GLU A 15 -2.76 -12.67 -9.81
CA GLU A 15 -2.24 -13.85 -9.12
C GLU A 15 -0.75 -14.03 -9.35
N THR A 16 -0.32 -14.02 -10.61
CA THR A 16 1.10 -14.10 -10.96
C THR A 16 1.92 -12.99 -10.30
N ALA A 17 1.41 -11.76 -10.29
CA ALA A 17 2.07 -10.64 -9.63
C ALA A 17 2.18 -10.84 -8.11
N THR A 18 1.14 -11.37 -7.47
CA THR A 18 1.14 -11.66 -6.03
C THR A 18 2.18 -12.73 -5.71
N ASP A 19 2.24 -13.80 -6.50
CA ASP A 19 3.19 -14.91 -6.31
C ASP A 19 4.65 -14.44 -6.47
N MET A 20 4.92 -13.62 -7.49
CA MET A 20 6.24 -13.02 -7.69
C MET A 20 6.65 -12.11 -6.52
N LEU A 21 5.72 -11.33 -5.98
CA LEU A 21 5.97 -10.46 -4.83
C LEU A 21 6.20 -11.26 -3.55
N GLN A 22 5.48 -12.38 -3.34
CA GLN A 22 5.69 -13.28 -2.21
C GLN A 22 7.05 -13.98 -2.29
N GLY A 23 7.43 -14.47 -3.48
CA GLY A 23 8.76 -15.04 -3.70
C GLY A 23 9.88 -14.02 -3.48
N GLY A 24 9.69 -12.78 -3.97
CA GLY A 24 10.62 -11.68 -3.72
C GLY A 24 10.75 -11.33 -2.23
N LEU A 25 9.63 -11.32 -1.50
CA LEU A 25 9.64 -11.11 -0.05
C LEU A 25 10.43 -12.21 0.67
N LEU A 26 10.21 -13.47 0.32
CA LEU A 26 10.93 -14.59 0.91
C LEU A 26 12.45 -14.47 0.66
N LEU A 27 12.85 -14.18 -0.58
CA LEU A 27 14.26 -13.97 -0.91
C LEU A 27 14.85 -12.78 -0.15
N ALA A 28 14.11 -11.67 -0.03
CA ALA A 28 14.56 -10.52 0.73
C ALA A 28 14.76 -10.87 2.23
N GLN A 29 13.90 -11.70 2.80
CA GLN A 29 14.04 -12.21 4.17
C GLN A 29 15.25 -13.13 4.32
N GLU A 30 15.47 -14.05 3.38
CA GLU A 30 16.63 -14.95 3.36
C GLU A 30 17.96 -14.18 3.23
N MET A 31 17.94 -13.06 2.50
CA MET A 31 19.09 -12.18 2.32
C MET A 31 19.22 -11.10 3.40
N GLU A 32 18.28 -11.05 4.35
CA GLU A 32 18.19 -9.99 5.37
C GLU A 32 18.13 -8.57 4.77
N GLU A 33 17.61 -8.45 3.55
CA GLU A 33 17.46 -7.21 2.77
C GLU A 33 16.15 -6.50 3.15
N VAL A 34 16.11 -5.99 4.37
CA VAL A 34 14.87 -5.50 4.97
C VAL A 34 14.25 -4.29 4.23
N GLY A 35 15.04 -3.53 3.48
CA GLY A 35 14.51 -2.47 2.60
C GLY A 35 13.69 -3.06 1.44
N MET A 36 14.16 -4.19 0.88
CA MET A 36 13.43 -4.94 -0.14
C MET A 36 12.21 -5.64 0.47
N GLU A 37 12.32 -6.17 1.69
CA GLU A 37 11.17 -6.74 2.40
C GLU A 37 10.03 -5.73 2.54
N ALA A 38 10.33 -4.50 3.02
CA ALA A 38 9.32 -3.45 3.16
C ALA A 38 8.66 -3.12 1.81
N ARG A 39 9.46 -3.09 0.73
CA ARG A 39 8.96 -2.84 -0.62
C ARG A 39 8.06 -3.95 -1.16
N PHE A 40 8.45 -5.21 -1.01
CA PHE A 40 7.61 -6.33 -1.41
C PHE A 40 6.32 -6.38 -0.58
N THR A 41 6.41 -6.14 0.72
CA THR A 41 5.26 -6.08 1.64
C THR A 41 4.28 -4.97 1.23
N GLY A 42 4.77 -3.76 0.95
CA GLY A 42 3.93 -2.66 0.47
C GLY A 42 3.27 -2.91 -0.89
N ASN A 43 3.98 -3.60 -1.80
CA ASN A 43 3.42 -3.98 -3.09
C ASN A 43 2.36 -5.10 -2.96
N LEU A 44 2.53 -6.05 -2.04
CA LEU A 44 1.52 -7.06 -1.74
C LEU A 44 0.23 -6.42 -1.26
N ALA A 45 0.31 -5.39 -0.41
CA ALA A 45 -0.86 -4.64 0.02
C ALA A 45 -1.67 -4.07 -1.17
N ILE A 46 -0.98 -3.47 -2.15
CA ILE A 46 -1.62 -2.93 -3.36
C ILE A 46 -2.23 -4.07 -4.19
N ALA A 47 -1.51 -5.17 -4.39
CA ALA A 47 -1.99 -6.31 -5.17
C ALA A 47 -3.28 -6.90 -4.57
N TYR A 48 -3.34 -7.08 -3.25
CA TYR A 48 -4.55 -7.54 -2.57
C TYR A 48 -5.69 -6.52 -2.65
N ALA A 49 -5.40 -5.23 -2.55
CA ALA A 49 -6.41 -4.19 -2.72
C ALA A 49 -7.02 -4.20 -4.14
N MET A 50 -6.21 -4.45 -5.17
CA MET A 50 -6.67 -4.59 -6.56
C MET A 50 -7.53 -5.84 -6.77
N ARG A 51 -7.31 -6.89 -5.99
CA ARG A 51 -8.14 -8.12 -5.96
C ARG A 51 -9.39 -8.00 -5.09
N ALA A 52 -9.69 -6.80 -4.58
CA ALA A 52 -10.77 -6.54 -3.63
C ALA A 52 -10.66 -7.31 -2.29
N ASP A 53 -9.49 -7.88 -1.99
CA ASP A 53 -9.21 -8.49 -0.70
C ASP A 53 -8.65 -7.44 0.26
N TYR A 54 -9.55 -6.61 0.77
CA TYR A 54 -9.15 -5.48 1.61
C TYR A 54 -8.59 -5.91 2.96
N GLY A 55 -8.97 -7.09 3.47
CA GLY A 55 -8.45 -7.63 4.72
C GLY A 55 -6.94 -7.88 4.62
N ARG A 56 -6.52 -8.69 3.63
CA ARG A 56 -5.10 -8.93 3.40
C ARG A 56 -4.35 -7.65 3.01
N ALA A 57 -4.97 -6.77 2.22
CA ALA A 57 -4.36 -5.50 1.86
C ALA A 57 -4.00 -4.64 3.08
N ILE A 58 -4.91 -4.56 4.06
CA ILE A 58 -4.70 -3.82 5.31
C ILE A 58 -3.62 -4.48 6.15
N GLU A 59 -3.62 -5.82 6.28
CA GLU A 59 -2.62 -6.57 7.04
C GLU A 59 -1.20 -6.32 6.51
N TYR A 60 -0.99 -6.47 5.19
CA TYR A 60 0.30 -6.21 4.57
C TYR A 60 0.71 -4.73 4.67
N ALA A 61 -0.24 -3.80 4.53
CA ALA A 61 0.07 -2.38 4.67
C ALA A 61 0.48 -2.00 6.10
N LEU A 62 -0.20 -2.54 7.12
CA LEU A 62 0.17 -2.36 8.53
C LEU A 62 1.55 -2.92 8.83
N ASP A 63 1.86 -4.11 8.30
CA ASP A 63 3.18 -4.71 8.45
C ASP A 63 4.28 -3.86 7.80
N ALA A 64 4.04 -3.32 6.59
CA ALA A 64 4.97 -2.41 5.94
C ALA A 64 5.20 -1.13 6.76
N VAL A 65 4.16 -0.54 7.37
CA VAL A 65 4.28 0.62 8.27
C VAL A 65 5.10 0.26 9.52
N ARG A 66 4.83 -0.88 10.15
CA ARG A 66 5.58 -1.34 11.34
C ARG A 66 7.06 -1.49 11.03
N ARG A 67 7.40 -2.25 9.98
CA ARG A 67 8.80 -2.52 9.59
C ARG A 67 9.55 -1.24 9.23
N SER A 68 8.93 -0.34 8.47
CA SER A 68 9.54 0.95 8.11
C SER A 68 9.75 1.86 9.32
N THR A 69 8.82 1.84 10.28
CA THR A 69 8.95 2.58 11.55
C THR A 69 10.10 2.04 12.41
N GLU A 70 10.19 0.73 12.58
CA GLU A 70 11.27 0.06 13.36
C GLU A 70 12.65 0.37 12.79
N ARG A 71 12.75 0.57 11.47
CA ARG A 71 13.99 0.90 10.77
C ARG A 71 14.33 2.38 10.74
N VAL A 72 13.45 3.24 11.27
CA VAL A 72 13.57 4.71 11.15
C VAL A 72 13.66 5.15 9.67
N ASP A 73 13.10 4.34 8.75
CA ASP A 73 12.99 4.70 7.33
C ASP A 73 11.74 5.57 7.14
N ARG A 74 11.91 6.86 7.39
CA ARG A 74 10.84 7.85 7.36
C ARG A 74 10.20 8.01 5.99
N HIS A 75 10.98 7.81 4.92
CA HIS A 75 10.46 7.88 3.56
C HIS A 75 9.51 6.70 3.31
N PHE A 76 9.98 5.49 3.60
CA PHE A 76 9.20 4.28 3.40
C PHE A 76 8.00 4.19 4.34
N GLU A 77 8.12 4.73 5.56
CA GLU A 77 7.02 4.88 6.51
C GLU A 77 5.90 5.72 5.88
N ALA A 78 6.23 6.88 5.33
CA ALA A 78 5.25 7.76 4.73
C ALA A 78 4.56 7.12 3.51
N VAL A 79 5.32 6.42 2.65
CA VAL A 79 4.76 5.65 1.52
C VAL A 79 3.83 4.54 2.00
N SER A 80 4.25 3.76 3.00
CA SER A 80 3.47 2.63 3.54
C SER A 80 2.16 3.11 4.15
N ARG A 81 2.17 4.26 4.83
CA ARG A 81 0.96 4.90 5.38
C ARG A 81 -0.01 5.36 4.29
N VAL A 82 0.48 5.87 3.16
CA VAL A 82 -0.39 6.19 2.00
C VAL A 82 -1.04 4.92 1.45
N ASN A 83 -0.29 3.82 1.36
CA ASN A 83 -0.84 2.53 0.90
C ASN A 83 -1.87 1.96 1.88
N LEU A 84 -1.63 2.07 3.19
CA LEU A 84 -2.60 1.69 4.21
C LEU A 84 -3.87 2.53 4.11
N ALA A 85 -3.74 3.85 3.94
CA ALA A 85 -4.89 4.71 3.74
C ALA A 85 -5.69 4.34 2.48
N PHE A 86 -5.01 3.97 1.40
CA PHE A 86 -5.66 3.49 0.19
C PHE A 86 -6.46 2.19 0.43
N ALA A 87 -5.88 1.20 1.10
CA ALA A 87 -6.55 -0.05 1.45
C ALA A 87 -7.75 0.20 2.39
N LEU A 88 -7.59 1.04 3.40
CA LEU A 88 -8.65 1.44 4.34
C LEU A 88 -9.79 2.16 3.61
N ARG A 89 -9.48 3.08 2.70
CA ARG A 89 -10.50 3.77 1.89
C ARG A 89 -11.31 2.80 1.04
N LEU A 90 -10.65 1.83 0.40
CA LEU A 90 -11.34 0.81 -0.40
C LEU A 90 -12.19 -0.13 0.46
N SER A 91 -11.79 -0.39 1.70
CA SER A 91 -12.59 -1.14 2.68
C SER A 91 -13.78 -0.37 3.26
N GLY A 92 -13.92 0.93 2.95
CA GLY A 92 -14.96 1.81 3.51
C GLY A 92 -14.58 2.48 4.84
N ASN A 93 -13.39 2.21 5.39
CA ASN A 93 -12.89 2.86 6.60
C ASN A 93 -12.24 4.22 6.28
N TYR A 94 -13.07 5.22 5.98
CA TYR A 94 -12.62 6.56 5.64
C TYR A 94 -11.94 7.30 6.81
N ALA A 95 -12.39 7.07 8.04
CA ALA A 95 -11.81 7.69 9.24
C ALA A 95 -10.36 7.20 9.47
N GLY A 96 -10.14 5.89 9.36
CA GLY A 96 -8.80 5.29 9.43
C GLY A 96 -7.92 5.80 8.29
N ALA A 97 -8.44 5.82 7.06
CA ALA A 97 -7.71 6.33 5.91
C ALA A 97 -7.26 7.80 6.09
N SER A 98 -8.15 8.67 6.60
CA SER A 98 -7.81 10.06 6.86
C SER A 98 -6.70 10.21 7.91
N THR A 99 -6.73 9.38 8.95
CA THR A 99 -5.70 9.38 10.01
C THR A 99 -4.34 9.00 9.45
N GLU A 100 -4.27 7.95 8.64
CA GLU A 100 -3.01 7.51 8.03
C GLU A 100 -2.46 8.50 7.00
N LEU A 101 -3.32 9.16 6.21
CA LEU A 101 -2.88 10.24 5.32
C LEU A 101 -2.34 11.45 6.09
N MET A 102 -2.94 11.79 7.24
CA MET A 102 -2.43 12.87 8.10
C MET A 102 -1.03 12.52 8.62
N HIS A 103 -0.81 11.28 9.06
CA HIS A 103 0.54 10.83 9.45
C HIS A 103 1.51 10.90 8.27
N ALA A 104 1.15 10.38 7.10
CA ALA A 104 2.01 10.41 5.92
C ALA A 104 2.38 11.82 5.47
N THR A 105 1.42 12.75 5.47
CA THR A 105 1.65 14.16 5.10
C THR A 105 2.56 14.87 6.09
N ASN A 106 2.36 14.68 7.40
CA ASN A 106 3.25 15.25 8.42
C ASN A 106 4.71 14.81 8.21
N VAL A 107 4.93 13.52 7.93
CA VAL A 107 6.29 13.01 7.65
C VAL A 107 6.83 13.60 6.35
N ALA A 108 6.03 13.60 5.27
CA ALA A 108 6.44 14.11 3.97
C ALA A 108 6.76 15.61 3.98
N GLU A 109 5.99 16.42 4.71
CA GLU A 109 6.22 17.86 4.88
C GLU A 109 7.50 18.12 5.69
N SER A 110 7.71 17.35 6.77
CA SER A 110 8.90 17.50 7.62
C SER A 110 10.22 17.18 6.89
N LEU A 111 10.16 16.34 5.85
CA LEU A 111 11.34 15.83 5.12
C LEU A 111 11.41 16.24 3.65
N GLY A 112 10.43 17.00 3.15
CA GLY A 112 10.39 17.50 1.78
C GLY A 112 10.05 16.44 0.71
N TYR A 113 9.34 15.36 1.06
CA TYR A 113 8.97 14.30 0.12
C TYR A 113 7.75 14.65 -0.74
N ALA A 114 7.96 15.51 -1.74
CA ALA A 114 6.90 16.05 -2.60
C ALA A 114 6.03 14.99 -3.30
N HIS A 115 6.59 13.84 -3.68
CA HIS A 115 5.83 12.77 -4.33
C HIS A 115 4.86 12.06 -3.36
N VAL A 116 5.26 11.85 -2.10
CA VAL A 116 4.39 11.26 -1.07
C VAL A 116 3.26 12.24 -0.72
N LEU A 117 3.60 13.52 -0.58
CA LEU A 117 2.62 14.58 -0.36
C LEU A 117 1.58 14.62 -1.48
N SER A 118 2.03 14.57 -2.74
CA SER A 118 1.15 14.55 -3.92
C SER A 118 0.21 13.34 -3.91
N ALA A 119 0.73 12.16 -3.58
CA ALA A 119 -0.07 10.94 -3.50
C ALA A 119 -1.11 11.01 -2.37
N ALA A 120 -0.72 11.50 -1.19
CA ALA A 120 -1.60 11.65 -0.05
C ALA A 120 -2.72 12.67 -0.31
N LEU A 121 -2.40 13.82 -0.90
CA LEU A 121 -3.38 14.84 -1.28
C LEU A 121 -4.38 14.34 -2.32
N ARG A 122 -3.93 13.53 -3.30
CA ARG A 122 -4.82 12.88 -4.26
C ARG A 122 -5.84 11.98 -3.56
N GLN A 123 -5.39 11.13 -2.63
CA GLN A 123 -6.29 10.25 -1.88
C GLN A 123 -7.26 11.06 -1.00
N ARG A 124 -6.80 12.16 -0.40
CA ARG A 124 -7.66 13.06 0.39
C ARG A 124 -8.74 13.74 -0.47
N GLY A 125 -8.37 14.23 -1.65
CA GLY A 125 -9.32 14.79 -2.61
C GLY A 125 -10.39 13.79 -3.04
N LEU A 126 -9.98 12.54 -3.27
CA LEU A 126 -10.91 11.43 -3.61
C LEU A 126 -11.83 11.03 -2.46
N MET A 127 -11.55 11.39 -1.20
CA MET A 127 -12.45 11.12 -0.07
C MET A 127 -13.47 12.25 0.14
N GLY A 128 -13.08 13.51 -0.11
CA GLY A 128 -13.97 14.66 0.01
C GLY A 128 -15.11 14.71 -1.02
N THR A 129 -15.05 13.88 -2.06
CA THR A 129 -16.10 13.74 -3.07
C THR A 129 -17.20 12.75 -2.69
N TRP A 130 -17.12 12.08 -1.54
CA TRP A 130 -18.10 11.08 -1.08
C TRP A 130 -18.80 11.46 0.24
N GLN A 131 -18.80 12.75 0.58
CA GLN A 131 -19.58 13.34 1.69
C GLN A 131 -20.79 14.09 1.14
#